data_AF-A0AB39N882-F1
#
_entry.id   AF-A0AB39N882-F1
#
_cell.length_a   1.000
_cell.length_b   1.000
_cell.length_c   1.000
_cell.angle_alpha   90.00
_cell.angle_beta   90.00
_cell.angle_gamma   90.00
#
_symmetry.space_group_name_H-M   'P 1'
#
loop_
_entity.id
_entity.type
_entity.pdbx_description
1 polymer ?
#
loop_
_entity_poly.entity_id
_entity_poly.type
_entity_poly.pdbx_seq_one_letter_code
_entity_poly.pdbx_strand_id
1 'polypeptide(L)' 'MKHPGRGVPYGYDSLAEASGCGRGLIEKLAKGKQQTADVEAAHSLVEALGVALLVLFAPSASPELDDTSLETPPTKKE' A
#
# COMPACT_ATOMS: atom_id res chain seq x y z
N MET A 1 -0.12 -27.16 11.23
CA MET A 1 -0.05 -25.71 10.91
C MET A 1 1.37 -25.24 11.22
N LYS A 2 2.18 -24.84 10.23
CA LYS A 2 3.64 -24.71 10.42
C LYS A 2 4.09 -23.35 10.98
N HIS A 3 3.25 -22.30 10.91
CA HIS A 3 3.63 -20.94 11.32
C HIS A 3 2.48 -20.12 11.95
N PRO A 4 2.00 -20.46 13.16
CA PRO A 4 1.06 -19.57 13.86
C PRO A 4 1.82 -18.35 14.41
N GLY A 5 1.56 -17.16 13.88
CA GLY A 5 1.85 -15.86 14.53
C GLY A 5 3.28 -15.28 14.46
N ARG A 6 4.11 -15.62 13.47
CA ARG A 6 5.50 -15.14 13.43
C ARG A 6 5.69 -13.89 12.56
N GLY A 7 5.83 -12.75 13.22
CA GLY A 7 6.52 -11.56 12.71
C GLY A 7 7.99 -11.84 12.40
N VAL A 8 8.24 -12.64 11.35
CA VAL A 8 9.57 -12.76 10.75
C VAL A 8 9.86 -11.45 10.03
N PRO A 9 10.99 -10.77 10.31
CA PRO A 9 11.34 -9.56 9.60
C PRO A 9 11.59 -9.89 8.13
N TYR A 10 10.82 -9.25 7.25
CA TYR A 10 11.06 -9.29 5.82
C TYR A 10 11.91 -8.10 5.37
N GLY A 11 12.82 -8.37 4.45
CA GLY A 11 13.35 -7.35 3.54
C GLY A 11 12.51 -7.35 2.25
N TYR A 12 12.76 -6.39 1.36
CA TYR A 12 12.02 -6.31 0.10
C TYR A 12 12.16 -7.58 -0.76
N ASP A 13 13.35 -8.16 -0.81
CA ASP A 13 13.61 -9.35 -1.61
C ASP A 13 12.96 -10.61 -1.00
N SER A 14 13.04 -10.79 0.33
CA SER A 14 12.42 -11.95 0.99
C SER A 14 10.89 -11.87 1.02
N LEU A 15 10.30 -10.67 1.04
CA LEU A 15 8.85 -10.51 0.90
C LEU A 15 8.41 -10.76 -0.54
N ALA A 16 9.18 -10.32 -1.54
CA ALA A 16 8.89 -10.62 -2.94
C ALA A 16 8.89 -12.13 -3.19
N GLU A 17 9.86 -12.85 -2.63
CA GLU A 17 9.92 -14.31 -2.70
C GLU A 17 8.72 -14.97 -2.00
N ALA A 18 8.38 -14.52 -0.79
CA ALA A 18 7.29 -15.13 0.00
C ALA A 18 5.89 -14.84 -0.55
N SER A 19 5.66 -13.65 -1.12
CA SER A 19 4.36 -13.22 -1.65
C SER A 19 4.18 -13.48 -3.15
N GLY A 20 5.28 -13.75 -3.88
CA GLY A 20 5.26 -13.77 -5.34
C GLY A 20 5.06 -12.39 -5.99
N CYS A 21 4.97 -11.32 -5.20
CA CYS A 21 4.79 -9.97 -5.70
C CYS A 21 6.12 -9.36 -6.18
N GLY A 22 6.02 -8.43 -7.13
CA GLY A 22 7.19 -7.71 -7.62
C GLY A 22 7.82 -6.84 -6.51
N ARG A 23 9.13 -6.95 -6.32
CA ARG A 23 9.90 -6.11 -5.38
C ARG A 23 9.60 -4.61 -5.52
N GLY A 24 9.47 -4.11 -6.76
CA GLY A 24 9.21 -2.69 -7.02
C GLY A 24 7.82 -2.23 -6.55
N LEU A 25 6.82 -3.12 -6.57
CA LEU A 25 5.50 -2.85 -5.98
C LEU A 25 5.64 -2.71 -4.47
N ILE A 26 6.28 -3.69 -3.83
CA ILE A 26 6.49 -3.73 -2.38
C ILE A 26 7.21 -2.46 -1.90
N GLU A 27 8.27 -2.05 -2.60
CA GLU A 27 9.03 -0.85 -2.25
C GLU A 27 8.19 0.43 -2.36
N LYS A 28 7.33 0.55 -3.38
CA LYS A 28 6.43 1.70 -3.55
C LYS A 28 5.39 1.77 -2.43
N LEU A 29 4.78 0.63 -2.09
CA LEU A 29 3.82 0.51 -0.99
C LEU A 29 4.47 0.90 0.34
N ALA A 30 5.63 0.32 0.66
CA ALA A 30 6.36 0.58 1.91
C ALA A 30 6.79 2.04 2.06
N LYS A 31 7.09 2.72 0.94
CA LYS A 31 7.46 4.15 0.91
C LYS A 31 6.26 5.09 0.83
N GLY A 32 5.03 4.58 0.77
CA GLY A 32 3.81 5.38 0.57
C GLY A 32 3.73 6.05 -0.81
N LYS A 33 4.57 5.65 -1.78
CA LYS A 33 4.53 6.16 -3.16
C LYS A 33 3.37 5.56 -3.98
N GLN A 34 2.78 4.50 -3.45
CA GLN A 34 1.61 3.82 -3.97
C GLN A 34 0.78 3.39 -2.77
N GLN A 35 -0.52 3.65 -2.81
CA GLN A 35 -1.42 3.36 -1.68
C GLN A 35 -2.16 2.03 -1.84
N THR A 36 -2.31 1.56 -3.09
CA THR A 36 -3.13 0.40 -3.44
C THR A 36 -2.32 -0.62 -4.21
N ALA A 37 -2.76 -1.87 -4.19
CA ALA A 37 -2.28 -2.92 -5.09
C ALA A 37 -3.50 -3.54 -5.78
N ASP A 38 -3.27 -4.29 -6.86
CA ASP A 38 -4.32 -5.14 -7.40
C ASP A 38 -4.76 -6.16 -6.34
N VAL A 39 -5.98 -6.69 -6.49
CA VAL A 39 -6.60 -7.56 -5.48
C VAL A 39 -5.74 -8.80 -5.20
N GLU A 40 -5.18 -9.41 -6.26
CA GLU A 40 -4.37 -10.63 -6.12
C GLU A 40 -3.06 -10.33 -5.37
N ALA A 41 -2.33 -9.28 -5.75
CA ALA A 41 -1.12 -8.86 -5.06
C ALA A 41 -1.39 -8.44 -3.61
N ALA A 42 -2.49 -7.73 -3.35
CA ALA A 42 -2.88 -7.32 -2.01
C ALA A 42 -3.13 -8.53 -1.11
N HIS A 43 -3.88 -9.53 -1.60
CA HIS A 43 -4.13 -10.77 -0.87
C HIS A 43 -2.85 -11.58 -0.62
N SER A 44 -2.01 -11.75 -1.64
CA SER A 44 -0.74 -12.47 -1.51
C SER A 44 0.22 -11.82 -0.51
N LEU A 45 0.28 -10.47 -0.48
CA LEU A 45 1.11 -9.74 0.49
C LEU A 45 0.62 -9.93 1.92
N VAL A 46 -0.69 -9.79 2.16
CA VAL A 46 -1.22 -9.87 3.53
C VAL A 46 -1.16 -11.30 4.06
N GLU A 47 -1.31 -12.30 3.20
CA GLU A 47 -1.09 -13.71 3.55
C GLU A 47 0.37 -13.96 3.95
N ALA A 48 1.34 -13.50 3.14
CA ALA A 48 2.77 -13.66 3.44
C ALA A 48 3.20 -12.97 4.74
N LEU A 49 2.60 -11.82 5.05
CA LEU A 49 2.82 -11.07 6.29
C LEU A 49 2.03 -11.62 7.49
N GLY A 50 1.02 -12.46 7.24
CA GLY A 50 0.13 -12.97 8.28
C GLY A 50 -0.74 -11.89 8.92
N VAL A 51 -1.15 -10.88 8.14
CA VAL A 51 -2.02 -9.78 8.60
C VAL A 51 -3.34 -9.76 7.84
N ALA A 52 -4.34 -9.07 8.38
CA ALA A 52 -5.62 -8.90 7.69
C ALA A 52 -5.51 -7.82 6.59
N LEU A 53 -6.19 -8.02 5.47
CA LEU A 53 -6.18 -7.10 4.32
C LEU A 53 -6.48 -5.64 4.72
N LEU A 54 -7.54 -5.44 5.51
CA LEU A 54 -7.96 -4.12 5.97
C LEU A 54 -6.99 -3.47 6.96
N VAL A 55 -6.05 -4.21 7.54
CA VAL A 55 -5.01 -3.58 8.39
C VAL A 55 -3.98 -2.85 7.54
N LEU A 56 -3.71 -3.34 6.33
CA LEU A 56 -2.74 -2.73 5.40
C LEU A 56 -3.39 -1.81 4.37
N PHE A 57 -4.59 -2.14 3.92
CA PHE A 57 -5.28 -1.46 2.83
C PHE A 57 -6.63 -0.86 3.28
N ALA A 58 -6.77 -0.51 4.56
CA ALA A 58 -7.95 0.24 5.00
C ALA A 58 -8.05 1.55 4.20
N PRO A 59 -9.25 1.92 3.73
CA PRO A 59 -9.47 3.26 3.22
C PRO A 59 -9.20 4.28 4.33
N SER A 60 -8.65 5.43 3.96
CA SER A 60 -8.43 6.53 4.90
C SER A 60 -9.75 6.92 5.58
N ALA A 61 -9.71 7.14 6.89
CA ALA A 61 -10.89 7.55 7.66
C ALA A 61 -11.32 9.00 7.37
N SER A 62 -10.44 9.80 6.76
CA SER A 62 -10.75 11.15 6.30
C SER A 62 -11.15 11.12 4.83
N PRO A 63 -12.16 11.91 4.41
CA PRO A 63 -12.36 12.16 2.99
C PRO A 63 -11.05 12.66 2.41
N GLU A 64 -10.61 12.05 1.31
CA GLU A 64 -9.49 12.55 0.55
C GLU A 64 -9.85 13.99 0.15
N LEU A 65 -9.08 14.96 0.66
CA LEU A 65 -9.08 16.28 0.06
C LEU A 65 -8.53 16.03 -1.34
N ASP A 66 -9.41 15.99 -2.34
CA ASP A 66 -8.99 15.94 -3.73
C ASP A 66 -7.87 16.97 -3.92
N ASP A 67 -6.67 16.50 -4.27
CA ASP A 67 -5.54 17.33 -4.72
C ASP A 67 -5.83 17.99 -6.09
N THR A 68 -7.12 18.13 -6.43
CA THR A 68 -7.67 18.88 -7.55
C THR A 68 -8.41 20.11 -7.03
N SER A 69 -7.78 20.88 -6.14
CA SER A 69 -8.25 22.23 -5.80
C SER A 69 -7.10 23.22 -5.79
N LEU A 70 -6.37 23.27 -6.91
CA LEU A 70 -5.69 24.49 -7.34
C LEU A 70 -6.46 25.08 -8.53
N GLU A 71 -7.73 25.43 -8.32
CA GLU A 71 -8.36 26.43 -9.17
C GLU A 71 -7.74 27.78 -8.79
N THR A 72 -6.69 28.17 -9.53
CA THR A 72 -6.16 29.55 -9.46
C THR A 72 -7.30 30.52 -9.76
N PRO A 73 -7.63 31.46 -8.85
CA PRO A 73 -8.65 32.46 -9.14
C PRO A 73 -8.19 33.35 -10.31
N PRO A 74 -9.09 33.78 -11.20
CA PRO A 74 -8.71 34.65 -12.32
C PRO A 74 -8.18 35.97 -11.77
N THR A 75 -6.93 36.28 -12.10
CA THR A 75 -6.31 37.57 -11.79
C THR A 75 -7.09 38.67 -12.53
N LYS A 76 -7.91 39.41 -11.79
CA LYS A 76 -8.53 40.64 -12.28
C LYS A 76 -7.41 41.67 -12.45
N LYS A 77 -7.05 42.01 -13.68
CA LYS A 77 -6.23 43.18 -14.00
C LYS A 77 -7.18 44.37 -14.14
N GLU A 78 -7.02 45.36 -13.27
CA GLU A 78 -7.42 46.75 -13.49
C GLU A 78 -6.46 47.44 -14.48
#